data_AF-A0A4U1ER70-F1
#
_entry.id   AF-A0A4U1ER70-F1
#
_cell.length_a   1.000
_cell.length_b   1.000
_cell.length_c   1.000
_cell.angle_alpha   90.00
_cell.angle_beta   90.00
_cell.angle_gamma   90.00
#
_symmetry.space_group_name_H-M   'P 1'
#
loop_
_entity.id
_entity.type
_entity.pdbx_description
1 polymer ?
#
loop_
_entity_poly.entity_id
_entity_poly.type
_entity_poly.pdbx_seq_one_letter_code
_entity_poly.pdbx_strand_id
1 'polypeptide(L)'
;MHGAFGKPEGTGARVHVGQVIMCVRTKLQNKEHVIEALHRAKFKFPGHHKIHISKKRGYTKVHVDEFENMVAEKQLMTLEDCGVEHSPSRGPGHMVGPALLSALTPCPPYSCPPVNPISLSRRTEKIFIKQMFFGGMFI
;
A
#
# COMPACT_ATOMS: atom_id res chain seq x y z
N MET A 1 34.45 31.03 20.25
CA MET A 1 33.52 30.59 21.33
C MET A 1 33.89 29.16 21.70
N HIS A 2 34.46 28.93 22.89
CA HIS A 2 34.85 27.58 23.34
C HIS A 2 33.66 26.90 24.03
N GLY A 3 33.41 25.62 23.74
CA GLY A 3 32.35 24.83 24.37
C GLY A 3 30.94 24.97 23.77
N ALA A 4 30.81 25.33 22.50
CA ALA A 4 29.52 25.60 21.84
C ALA A 4 28.75 24.36 21.35
N PHE A 5 29.09 23.15 21.81
CA PHE A 5 28.33 21.95 21.43
C PHE A 5 27.01 21.90 22.22
N GLY A 6 25.89 21.94 21.50
CA GLY A 6 24.55 21.97 22.09
C GLY A 6 24.09 20.63 22.65
N LYS A 7 23.11 20.69 23.55
CA LYS A 7 22.34 19.52 24.00
C LYS A 7 21.30 19.15 22.93
N PRO A 8 20.84 17.88 22.86
CA PRO A 8 19.80 17.50 21.90
C PRO A 8 18.48 18.23 22.22
N GLU A 9 17.94 18.93 21.22
CA GLU A 9 16.71 19.73 21.35
C GLU A 9 15.48 19.03 20.72
N GLY A 10 15.67 18.28 19.64
CA GLY A 10 14.58 17.57 18.97
C GLY A 10 15.02 16.65 17.84
N THR A 11 14.03 15.96 17.25
CA THR A 11 14.24 15.02 16.14
C THR A 11 13.68 15.60 14.85
N GLY A 12 14.44 15.51 13.76
CA GLY A 12 14.01 15.91 12.42
C GLY A 12 14.09 14.76 11.43
N ALA A 13 13.10 14.66 10.53
CA ALA A 13 13.16 13.75 9.39
C ALA A 13 13.83 14.45 8.20
N ARG A 14 14.89 13.85 7.66
CA ARG A 14 15.54 14.35 6.43
C ARG A 14 14.79 13.82 5.22
N VAL A 15 14.31 14.71 4.37
CA VAL A 15 13.52 14.37 3.18
C VAL A 15 14.23 14.92 1.94
N HIS A 16 14.42 14.07 0.93
CA HIS A 16 15.00 14.45 -0.35
C HIS A 16 13.93 14.85 -1.38
N VAL A 17 14.35 15.55 -2.43
CA VAL A 17 13.46 15.90 -3.55
C VAL A 17 12.97 14.63 -4.23
N GLY A 18 11.67 14.54 -4.51
CA GLY A 18 11.02 13.36 -5.08
C GLY A 18 10.69 12.27 -4.05
N GLN A 19 11.08 12.43 -2.79
CA GLN A 19 10.71 11.49 -1.74
C GLN A 19 9.24 11.66 -1.35
N VAL A 20 8.57 10.53 -1.11
CA VAL A 20 7.18 10.50 -0.69
C VAL A 20 7.12 10.64 0.83
N ILE A 21 6.35 11.62 1.32
CA ILE A 21 6.15 11.86 2.75
C ILE A 21 4.93 11.09 3.25
N MET A 22 3.78 11.33 2.61
CA MET A 22 2.50 10.73 2.97
C MET A 22 1.88 9.98 1.80
N CYS A 23 1.26 8.86 2.14
CA CYS A 23 0.77 7.83 1.23
C CYS A 23 -0.62 7.40 1.69
N VAL A 24 -1.64 7.48 0.83
CA VAL A 24 -3.00 7.06 1.18
C VAL A 24 -3.56 6.13 0.11
N ARG A 25 -4.09 4.98 0.54
CA ARG A 25 -4.89 4.06 -0.28
C ARG A 25 -6.37 4.33 -0.06
N THR A 26 -7.12 4.56 -1.12
CA THR A 26 -8.58 4.67 -1.06
C THR A 26 -9.25 4.02 -2.24
N LYS A 27 -10.56 3.81 -2.14
CA LYS A 27 -11.41 3.48 -3.28
C LYS A 27 -11.47 4.67 -4.24
N LEU A 28 -11.75 4.40 -5.51
CA LEU A 28 -11.96 5.41 -6.56
C LEU A 28 -12.97 6.51 -6.17
N GLN A 29 -14.04 6.13 -5.46
CA GLN A 29 -15.10 7.06 -5.01
C GLN A 29 -14.60 8.20 -4.11
N ASN A 30 -13.58 7.96 -3.28
CA ASN A 30 -13.15 8.92 -2.25
C ASN A 30 -11.94 9.76 -2.69
N LYS A 31 -11.61 9.74 -3.99
CA LYS A 31 -10.39 10.37 -4.53
C LYS A 31 -10.32 11.86 -4.20
N GLU A 32 -11.42 12.59 -4.40
CA GLU A 32 -11.47 14.04 -4.22
C GLU A 32 -11.28 14.45 -2.76
N HIS A 33 -11.94 13.74 -1.85
CA HIS A 33 -11.80 13.96 -0.40
C HIS A 33 -10.36 13.76 0.08
N VAL A 34 -9.63 12.78 -0.47
CA VAL A 34 -8.23 12.53 -0.12
C VAL A 34 -7.31 13.61 -0.66
N ILE A 35 -7.57 14.10 -1.89
CA ILE A 35 -6.79 15.19 -2.47
C ILE A 35 -6.94 16.45 -1.60
N GLU A 36 -8.15 16.76 -1.16
CA GLU A 36 -8.40 17.91 -0.28
C GLU A 36 -7.73 17.73 1.09
N ALA A 37 -7.81 16.54 1.68
CA ALA A 37 -7.15 16.24 2.95
C ALA A 37 -5.62 16.41 2.87
N LEU A 38 -5.00 15.90 1.80
CA LEU A 38 -3.56 16.07 1.56
C LEU A 38 -3.19 17.52 1.25
N HIS A 39 -4.07 18.27 0.59
CA HIS A 39 -3.87 19.69 0.35
C HIS A 39 -3.85 20.48 1.66
N ARG A 40 -4.77 20.19 2.59
CA ARG A 40 -4.79 20.79 3.93
C ARG A 40 -3.57 20.39 4.76
N ALA A 41 -3.15 19.12 4.68
CA ALA A 41 -2.00 18.63 5.42
C ALA A 41 -0.66 19.23 4.94
N LYS A 42 -0.54 19.52 3.63
CA LYS A 42 0.63 20.17 3.05
C LYS A 42 1.01 21.50 3.71
N PHE A 43 0.04 22.27 4.20
CA PHE A 43 0.31 23.56 4.88
C PHE A 43 1.10 23.43 6.18
N LYS A 44 1.15 22.24 6.78
CA LYS A 44 1.94 21.99 8.01
C LYS A 44 3.42 21.72 7.73
N PHE A 45 3.78 21.45 6.48
CA PHE A 45 5.16 21.16 6.10
C PHE A 45 5.80 22.35 5.37
N PRO A 46 7.04 22.71 5.69
CA PRO A 46 7.75 23.78 4.98
C PRO A 46 8.11 23.36 3.54
N GLY A 47 8.13 24.33 2.63
CA GLY A 47 8.51 24.12 1.22
C GLY A 47 7.38 23.61 0.31
N HIS A 48 7.72 23.31 -0.94
CA HIS A 48 6.73 22.91 -1.94
C HIS A 48 6.56 21.39 -2.02
N HIS A 49 5.32 20.95 -1.91
CA HIS A 49 4.91 19.56 -2.06
C HIS A 49 3.90 19.43 -3.20
N LYS A 50 3.92 18.30 -3.91
CA LYS A 50 2.96 17.98 -4.96
C LYS A 50 2.21 16.71 -4.61
N ILE A 51 0.91 16.72 -4.89
CA ILE A 51 0.05 15.55 -4.74
C ILE A 51 0.05 14.81 -6.09
N HIS A 52 0.38 13.53 -6.06
CA HIS A 52 0.44 12.67 -7.24
C HIS A 52 -0.46 11.47 -7.05
N ILE A 53 -1.32 11.24 -8.04
CA ILE A 53 -2.12 10.01 -8.14
C ILE A 53 -1.26 8.99 -8.89
N SER A 54 -0.93 7.88 -8.24
CA SER A 54 -0.06 6.86 -8.83
C SER A 54 -0.87 5.81 -9.59
N LYS A 55 -0.25 5.24 -10.62
CA LYS A 55 -0.78 4.12 -11.43
C LYS A 55 -0.50 2.74 -10.80
N LYS A 56 -0.01 2.72 -9.56
CA LYS A 56 0.34 1.48 -8.86
C LYS A 56 -0.85 0.99 -8.05
N ARG A 57 -0.96 -0.33 -7.90
CA ARG A 57 -2.03 -0.90 -7.09
C ARG A 57 -1.68 -0.79 -5.60
N GLY A 58 -2.25 0.19 -4.92
CA GLY A 58 -1.94 0.43 -3.51
C GLY A 58 -0.44 0.74 -3.28
N TYR A 59 0.15 0.25 -2.18
CA TYR A 59 1.59 0.42 -1.86
C TYR A 59 2.48 -0.66 -2.49
N THR A 60 1.95 -1.40 -3.46
CA THR A 60 2.73 -2.44 -4.15
C THR A 60 3.63 -1.81 -5.20
N LYS A 61 4.62 -2.57 -5.66
CA LYS A 61 5.50 -2.13 -6.75
C LYS A 61 4.83 -2.26 -8.12
N VAL A 62 3.81 -3.12 -8.21
CA VAL A 62 3.12 -3.56 -9.44
C VAL A 62 2.15 -2.49 -9.94
N HIS A 63 2.07 -2.35 -11.26
CA HIS A 63 1.07 -1.51 -11.90
C HIS A 63 -0.33 -2.11 -11.82
N VAL A 64 -1.37 -1.30 -11.95
CA VAL A 64 -2.76 -1.81 -11.92
C VAL A 64 -2.99 -2.81 -13.06
N ASP A 65 -2.53 -2.46 -14.27
CA ASP A 65 -2.70 -3.27 -15.49
C ASP A 65 -1.98 -4.63 -15.38
N GLU A 66 -0.72 -4.62 -14.92
CA GLU A 66 0.07 -5.84 -14.71
C GLU A 66 -0.54 -6.74 -13.63
N PHE A 67 -1.13 -6.15 -12.59
CA PHE A 67 -1.73 -6.93 -11.52
C PHE A 67 -2.97 -7.70 -12.00
N GLU A 68 -3.76 -7.14 -12.91
CA GLU A 68 -4.92 -7.84 -13.48
C GLU A 68 -4.49 -9.09 -14.24
N ASN A 69 -3.41 -9.00 -15.01
CA ASN A 69 -2.81 -10.13 -15.71
C ASN A 69 -2.28 -11.20 -14.73
N MET A 70 -1.56 -10.79 -13.68
CA MET A 70 -1.02 -11.71 -12.68
C MET A 70 -2.11 -12.41 -11.84
N VAL A 71 -3.25 -11.75 -11.62
CA VAL A 71 -4.43 -12.38 -11.00
C VAL A 71 -5.08 -13.38 -11.94
N ALA A 72 -5.18 -13.07 -13.23
CA ALA A 72 -5.70 -13.99 -14.23
C ALA A 72 -4.82 -15.24 -14.35
N GLU A 73 -3.51 -15.08 -14.25
CA GLU A 73 -2.51 -16.15 -14.25
C GLU A 73 -2.44 -16.95 -12.93
N LYS A 74 -3.23 -16.58 -11.91
CA LYS A 74 -3.27 -17.20 -10.56
C LYS A 74 -1.91 -17.24 -9.83
N GLN A 75 -0.94 -16.44 -10.24
CA GLN A 75 0.41 -16.41 -9.65
C GLN A 75 0.51 -15.60 -8.34
N LEU A 76 -0.56 -14.93 -7.93
CA LEU A 76 -0.58 -14.11 -6.73
C LEU A 76 -1.39 -14.79 -5.63
N MET A 77 -0.69 -15.24 -4.58
CA MET A 77 -1.34 -15.47 -3.30
C MET A 77 -1.68 -14.10 -2.71
N THR A 78 -2.97 -13.77 -2.67
CA THR A 78 -3.45 -12.55 -2.01
C THR A 78 -3.26 -12.69 -0.51
N LEU A 79 -2.09 -12.32 0.01
CA LEU A 79 -1.95 -12.01 1.42
C LEU A 79 -2.69 -10.68 1.63
N GLU A 80 -3.85 -10.76 2.28
CA GLU A 80 -4.85 -9.68 2.34
C GLU A 80 -4.37 -8.42 3.08
N ASP A 81 -3.18 -8.47 3.69
CA ASP A 81 -2.72 -7.46 4.62
C ASP A 81 -1.41 -6.82 4.14
N CYS A 82 -1.59 -5.66 3.50
CA CYS A 82 -0.56 -4.63 3.28
C CYS A 82 0.58 -4.92 2.27
N GLY A 83 0.97 -6.17 2.02
CA GLY A 83 2.01 -6.59 1.07
C GLY A 83 1.50 -7.51 -0.05
N VAL A 84 2.14 -7.48 -1.22
CA VAL A 84 1.96 -8.53 -2.24
C VAL A 84 3.20 -9.38 -2.23
N GLU A 85 3.03 -10.63 -1.82
CA GLU A 85 4.06 -11.65 -2.00
C GLU A 85 3.90 -12.23 -3.41
N HIS A 86 4.88 -11.94 -4.25
CA HIS A 86 4.96 -12.54 -5.58
C HIS A 86 5.78 -13.82 -5.47
N SER A 87 5.23 -14.96 -5.88
CA SER A 87 6.01 -16.18 -6.03
C SER A 87 6.98 -16.02 -7.20
N PRO A 88 8.30 -15.92 -6.97
CA PRO A 88 9.25 -15.75 -8.05
C PRO A 88 9.33 -17.04 -8.88
N SER A 89 9.27 -16.92 -10.21
CA SER A 89 9.44 -18.06 -11.13
C SER A 89 10.88 -18.59 -11.21
N ARG A 90 11.83 -17.93 -10.54
CA ARG A 90 13.26 -18.29 -10.56
C ARG A 90 13.81 -18.44 -9.15
N GLY A 91 13.63 -19.62 -8.59
CA GLY A 91 14.39 -20.16 -7.46
C GLY A 91 14.75 -21.62 -7.77
N PRO A 92 15.90 -22.13 -7.29
CA PRO A 92 16.29 -23.53 -7.50
C PRO A 92 15.43 -24.42 -6.58
N GLY A 93 14.25 -24.80 -7.06
CA GLY A 93 13.33 -25.66 -6.32
C GLY A 93 11.87 -25.38 -6.63
N HIS A 94 11.40 -25.84 -7.78
CA HIS A 94 9.98 -26.02 -8.01
C HIS A 94 9.42 -26.96 -6.93
N MET A 95 8.44 -26.49 -6.15
CA MET A 95 7.30 -27.33 -5.75
C MET A 95 6.03 -26.51 -5.91
N VAL A 96 5.46 -26.63 -7.11
CA VAL A 96 4.06 -26.31 -7.39
C VAL A 96 3.28 -27.57 -7.01
N GLY A 97 2.50 -27.52 -5.93
CA GLY A 97 1.58 -28.59 -5.56
C GLY A 97 0.90 -28.38 -4.20
N PRO A 98 -0.45 -28.50 -4.10
CA PRO A 98 -1.18 -28.38 -2.85
C PRO A 98 -1.18 -29.75 -2.14
N ALA A 99 -0.32 -29.95 -1.15
CA ALA A 99 -0.30 -31.21 -0.40
C ALA A 99 0.19 -31.00 1.04
N LEU A 100 -0.69 -30.47 1.88
CA LEU A 100 -0.87 -31.02 3.24
C LEU A 100 -2.36 -31.24 3.43
N LEU A 101 -2.78 -32.40 2.92
CA LEU A 101 -4.06 -33.02 3.14
C LEU A 101 -4.24 -33.26 4.65
N SER A 102 -5.40 -32.85 5.15
CA SER A 102 -6.12 -33.37 6.32
C SER A 102 -5.41 -34.39 7.22
N ALA A 103 -5.25 -34.04 8.49
CA ALA A 103 -5.23 -35.01 9.57
C ALA A 103 -6.04 -34.49 10.76
N LEU A 104 -7.26 -35.02 10.86
CA LEU A 104 -8.06 -35.25 12.07
C LEU A 104 -8.66 -34.03 12.79
N THR A 105 -9.96 -33.80 12.54
CA THR A 105 -11.01 -33.82 13.58
C THR A 105 -12.39 -33.71 12.92
N PRO A 106 -13.38 -34.53 13.30
CA PRO A 106 -14.75 -34.45 12.76
C PRO A 106 -15.55 -33.31 13.42
N CYS A 107 -16.34 -32.59 12.62
CA CYS A 107 -17.38 -31.66 13.07
C CYS A 107 -18.41 -32.39 13.97
N PRO A 108 -19.19 -31.70 14.83
CA PRO A 108 -20.51 -31.20 14.37
C PRO A 108 -21.06 -30.01 15.25
N PRO A 109 -22.37 -29.70 15.28
CA PRO A 109 -23.15 -29.03 14.24
C PRO A 109 -23.98 -27.87 14.85
N TYR A 110 -23.65 -26.60 14.64
CA TYR A 110 -24.62 -25.54 14.96
C TYR A 110 -24.69 -24.51 13.83
N SER A 111 -25.85 -24.56 13.20
CA SER A 111 -26.38 -23.68 12.17
C SER A 111 -26.12 -22.21 12.44
N CYS A 112 -25.38 -21.57 11.54
CA CYS A 112 -25.60 -20.18 11.19
C CYS A 112 -25.93 -20.13 9.68
N PRO A 113 -26.97 -19.39 9.28
CA PRO A 113 -27.55 -19.42 7.94
C PRO A 113 -26.58 -18.98 6.85
N PRO A 114 -26.83 -19.32 5.56
CA PRO A 114 -25.99 -18.89 4.46
C PRO A 114 -25.96 -17.37 4.42
N VAL A 115 -24.82 -16.78 4.82
CA VAL A 115 -24.53 -15.40 4.46
C VAL A 115 -24.30 -15.42 2.95
N ASN A 116 -25.28 -14.87 2.23
CA ASN A 116 -25.28 -14.71 0.79
C ASN A 116 -23.86 -14.42 0.26
N PRO A 117 -23.36 -15.13 -0.75
CA PRO A 117 -22.07 -14.82 -1.39
C PRO A 117 -22.22 -13.58 -2.27
N ILE A 118 -22.55 -12.43 -1.67
CA ILE A 118 -22.73 -11.13 -2.35
C ILE A 118 -21.69 -10.10 -1.85
N SER A 119 -20.77 -10.47 -0.94
CA SER A 119 -19.67 -9.59 -0.54
C SER A 119 -18.34 -9.84 -1.29
N LEU A 120 -18.34 -10.74 -2.29
CA LEU A 120 -17.27 -10.91 -3.29
C LEU A 120 -17.12 -9.69 -4.24
N SER A 121 -17.62 -8.52 -3.81
CA SER A 121 -17.60 -7.26 -4.54
C SER A 121 -16.50 -6.29 -4.10
N ARG A 122 -15.58 -6.65 -3.19
CA ARG A 122 -14.45 -5.77 -2.81
C ARG A 122 -13.28 -5.80 -3.79
N ARG A 123 -13.57 -6.07 -5.07
CA ARG A 123 -12.70 -5.86 -6.24
C ARG A 123 -12.61 -4.37 -6.62
N THR A 124 -12.82 -3.46 -5.66
CA THR A 124 -12.83 -2.02 -5.93
C THR A 124 -11.41 -1.52 -6.09
N GLU A 125 -11.10 -1.01 -7.28
CA GLU A 125 -9.89 -0.29 -7.64
C GLU A 125 -9.41 0.61 -6.49
N LYS A 126 -8.24 0.27 -5.94
CA LYS A 126 -7.62 1.02 -4.84
C LYS A 126 -6.64 2.01 -5.47
N ILE A 127 -7.04 3.28 -5.56
CA ILE A 127 -6.16 4.37 -5.97
C ILE A 127 -5.11 4.58 -4.88
N PHE A 128 -3.88 4.83 -5.31
CA PHE A 128 -2.81 5.21 -4.42
C PHE A 128 -2.36 6.66 -4.67
N ILE A 129 -2.59 7.53 -3.69
CA ILE A 129 -2.25 8.96 -3.75
C ILE A 129 -1.05 9.23 -2.85
N LYS A 130 -0.09 9.99 -3.38
CA LYS A 130 1.20 10.31 -2.76
C LYS A 130 1.37 11.81 -2.62
N GLN A 131 1.89 12.26 -1.50
CA GLN A 131 2.44 13.60 -1.36
C GLN A 131 3.96 13.53 -1.48
N MET A 132 4.51 14.14 -2.51
CA MET A 132 5.95 14.22 -2.74
C MET A 132 6.49 15.59 -2.40
N PHE A 133 7.66 15.64 -1.78
CA PHE A 133 8.42 16.87 -1.64
C PHE A 133 9.05 17.23 -2.98
N PHE A 134 8.79 18.42 -3.49
CA PHE A 134 9.29 18.88 -4.79
C PHE A 134 10.44 19.89 -4.66
N GLY A 135 10.96 20.08 -3.45
CA GLY A 135 11.97 21.10 -3.18
C GLY A 135 11.38 22.51 -3.20
N GLY A 136 12.06 23.44 -2.54
CA GLY A 136 11.83 24.86 -2.69
C GLY A 136 13.16 25.52 -2.99
N MET A 137 13.20 26.27 -4.08
CA MET A 137 14.24 27.25 -4.32
C MET A 137 14.08 28.31 -3.23
N PHE A 138 14.91 28.25 -2.18
CA PHE A 138 15.05 29.36 -1.25
C PHE A 138 15.54 30.56 -2.08
N ILE A 139 14.68 31.58 -2.22
CA ILE A 139 15.08 32.94 -2.55
C ILE A 139 15.41 33.62 -1.24
#